data_AF-A0A7W0RY55-F1
#
_entry.id   AF-A0A7W0RY55-F1
#
_cell.length_a   1.000
_cell.length_b   1.000
_cell.length_c   1.000
_cell.angle_alpha   90.00
_cell.angle_beta   90.00
_cell.angle_gamma   90.00
#
_symmetry.space_group_name_H-M   'P 1'
#
loop_
_entity.id
_entity.type
_entity.pdbx_description
1 polymer ?
#
loop_
_entity_poly.entity_id
_entity_poly.type
_entity_poly.pdbx_seq_one_letter_code
_entity_poly.pdbx_strand_id
1 'polypeptide(L)'
;VLAVRGGVTVDNLTLPFAGRLDFPNAGGPLTAAGLVIIMNVVNLSDGIDGLASGVCAISAAALAVIAFDLGSNQGGVLAALTAGAALGFLIHNFHPASVYMGDCGSNLLGLLLGCIAVLGSVKTNAVLALIFPLMVLAVPFLDTTFVVLKRMKYRRPVYAADREHFHHRFDRIGFSTTRTVLYLYAWTLALAGLALALRFVPYSDNGGTLDPRWAAVMVGLGLLVLAASVYLVYVLEILKFKRLDARRLRRARPDASEAEIDRDVAERLGTGEFEAVRRETEDFERVR
;
A
#
# COMPACT_ATOMS: atom_id res chain seq x y z
N VAL A 1 13.68 -13.56 12.86
CA VAL A 1 14.67 -14.05 13.85
C VAL A 1 16.08 -14.13 13.26
N LEU A 2 16.30 -14.84 12.14
CA LEU A 2 17.62 -14.94 11.52
C LEU A 2 18.22 -13.58 11.15
N ALA A 3 17.45 -12.71 10.46
CA ALA A 3 17.90 -11.35 10.11
C ALA A 3 18.34 -10.54 11.34
N VAL A 4 17.53 -10.54 12.39
CA VAL A 4 17.82 -9.85 13.67
C VAL A 4 19.09 -10.37 14.32
N ARG A 5 19.27 -11.71 14.37
CA ARG A 5 20.51 -12.31 14.90
C ARG A 5 21.73 -12.04 14.00
N GLY A 6 21.51 -11.84 12.70
CA GLY A 6 22.53 -11.47 11.73
C GLY A 6 22.91 -9.99 11.76
N GLY A 7 22.43 -9.21 12.73
CA GLY A 7 22.77 -7.80 12.90
C GLY A 7 21.82 -6.81 12.23
N VAL A 8 20.69 -7.26 11.70
CA VAL A 8 19.62 -6.38 11.21
C VAL A 8 18.78 -5.93 12.42
N THR A 9 19.27 -4.90 13.13
CA THR A 9 18.62 -4.34 14.32
C THR A 9 18.53 -2.82 14.27
N VAL A 10 17.35 -2.30 14.65
CA VAL A 10 17.12 -0.87 14.88
C VAL A 10 17.35 -0.58 16.35
N ASP A 11 18.54 -0.13 16.69
CA ASP A 11 18.88 0.21 18.08
C ASP A 11 18.58 1.67 18.42
N ASN A 12 18.35 2.51 17.41
CA ASN A 12 17.89 3.87 17.57
C ASN A 12 17.05 4.33 16.38
N LEU A 13 16.15 5.28 16.64
CA LEU A 13 15.32 5.94 15.63
C LEU A 13 15.40 7.45 15.85
N THR A 14 15.77 8.17 14.80
CA THR A 14 15.76 9.65 14.85
C THR A 14 14.46 10.13 14.24
N LEU A 15 13.55 10.63 15.09
CA LEU A 15 12.29 11.19 14.65
C LEU A 15 12.46 12.68 14.28
N PRO A 16 11.76 13.14 13.23
CA PRO A 16 11.67 14.57 12.97
C PRO A 16 11.01 15.25 14.18
N PHE A 17 11.61 16.34 14.66
CA PHE A 17 11.17 17.15 15.82
C PHE A 17 11.27 16.49 17.21
N ALA A 18 11.19 15.17 17.32
CA ALA A 18 11.29 14.45 18.59
C ALA A 18 12.69 13.94 18.94
N GLY A 19 13.67 14.10 18.03
CA GLY A 19 15.07 13.76 18.29
C GLY A 19 15.36 12.26 18.24
N ARG A 20 16.50 11.86 18.81
CA ARG A 20 16.96 10.47 18.81
C ARG A 20 16.30 9.68 19.95
N LEU A 21 15.63 8.59 19.60
CA LEU A 21 15.10 7.59 20.52
C LEU A 21 15.97 6.34 20.46
N ASP A 22 16.53 5.93 21.59
CA ASP A 22 17.33 4.70 21.68
C ASP A 22 16.48 3.54 22.23
N PHE A 23 16.68 2.34 21.69
CA PHE A 23 15.97 1.11 22.04
C PHE A 23 16.95 0.01 22.50
N PRO A 24 17.73 0.22 23.57
CA PRO A 24 18.88 -0.62 23.93
C PRO A 24 18.53 -2.10 24.14
N ASN A 25 17.32 -2.41 24.64
CA ASN A 25 16.87 -3.79 24.87
C ASN A 25 15.70 -4.22 23.97
N ALA A 26 15.15 -3.29 23.19
CA ALA A 26 13.93 -3.51 22.41
C ALA A 26 14.16 -3.51 20.89
N GLY A 27 15.36 -3.11 20.43
CA GLY A 27 15.66 -2.99 19.00
C GLY A 27 15.44 -4.28 18.21
N GLY A 28 15.90 -5.42 18.74
CA GLY A 28 15.69 -6.73 18.11
C GLY A 28 14.20 -7.12 17.95
N PRO A 29 13.41 -7.16 19.04
CA PRO A 29 11.98 -7.42 18.97
C PRO A 29 11.20 -6.43 18.09
N LEU A 30 11.50 -5.13 18.18
CA LEU A 30 10.85 -4.10 17.36
C LEU A 30 11.17 -4.28 15.88
N THR A 31 12.42 -4.59 15.55
CA THR A 31 12.81 -4.89 14.18
C THR A 31 12.10 -6.13 13.67
N ALA A 32 12.02 -7.21 14.46
CA ALA A 32 11.28 -8.40 14.08
C ALA A 32 9.79 -8.10 13.79
N ALA A 33 9.15 -7.31 14.64
CA ALA A 33 7.76 -6.88 14.44
C ALA A 33 7.61 -6.04 13.17
N GLY A 34 8.51 -5.06 12.95
CA GLY A 34 8.52 -4.23 11.75
C GLY A 34 8.69 -5.04 10.46
N LEU A 35 9.60 -6.01 10.45
CA LEU A 35 9.79 -6.92 9.31
C LEU A 35 8.51 -7.72 9.03
N VAL A 36 7.85 -8.27 10.07
CA VAL A 36 6.60 -9.01 9.92
C VAL A 36 5.48 -8.12 9.37
N ILE A 37 5.41 -6.86 9.80
CA ILE A 37 4.42 -5.90 9.27
C ILE A 37 4.66 -5.68 7.77
N ILE A 38 5.90 -5.40 7.36
CA ILE A 38 6.23 -5.17 5.95
C ILE A 38 5.97 -6.42 5.10
N MET A 39 6.33 -7.61 5.60
CA MET A 39 6.04 -8.88 4.94
C MET A 39 4.55 -9.07 4.67
N ASN A 40 3.70 -8.86 5.69
CA ASN A 40 2.26 -8.99 5.54
C ASN A 40 1.69 -7.96 4.58
N VAL A 41 2.19 -6.73 4.63
CA VAL A 41 1.75 -5.65 3.75
C VAL A 41 2.06 -5.96 2.27
N VAL A 42 3.25 -6.50 1.98
CA VAL A 42 3.59 -6.95 0.62
C VAL A 42 2.75 -8.16 0.21
N ASN A 43 2.54 -9.14 1.10
CA ASN A 43 1.69 -10.30 0.84
C ASN A 43 0.24 -9.91 0.52
N LEU A 44 -0.34 -8.96 1.26
CA LEU A 44 -1.68 -8.42 0.98
C LEU A 44 -1.75 -7.71 -0.38
N SER A 45 -0.65 -7.09 -0.80
CA SER A 45 -0.55 -6.35 -2.06
C SER A 45 -0.42 -7.28 -3.29
N ASP A 46 -0.02 -8.55 -3.10
CA ASP A 46 0.18 -9.54 -4.16
C ASP A 46 -1.15 -10.06 -4.78
N GLY A 47 -2.30 -9.61 -4.25
CA GLY A 47 -3.61 -9.95 -4.81
C GLY A 47 -3.94 -9.26 -6.15
N ILE A 48 -3.05 -8.44 -6.70
CA ILE A 48 -3.21 -7.72 -7.96
C ILE A 48 -1.96 -7.93 -8.83
N ASP A 49 -2.16 -8.47 -10.04
CA ASP A 49 -1.11 -8.73 -11.03
C ASP A 49 -0.15 -7.53 -11.20
N GLY A 50 1.14 -7.75 -10.98
CA GLY A 50 2.20 -6.76 -11.13
C GLY A 50 2.32 -5.76 -9.98
N LEU A 51 1.34 -5.64 -9.08
CA LEU A 51 1.32 -4.56 -8.10
C LEU A 51 2.46 -4.66 -7.08
N ALA A 52 2.53 -5.79 -6.36
CA ALA A 52 3.52 -6.01 -5.32
C ALA A 52 4.94 -5.96 -5.89
N SER A 53 5.21 -6.69 -6.98
CA SER A 53 6.51 -6.75 -7.62
C SER A 53 6.98 -5.40 -8.15
N GLY A 54 6.11 -4.62 -8.81
CA GLY A 54 6.49 -3.30 -9.35
C GLY A 54 6.72 -2.24 -8.27
N VAL A 55 5.89 -2.19 -7.23
CA VAL A 55 6.13 -1.27 -6.11
C VAL A 55 7.42 -1.64 -5.38
N CYS A 56 7.66 -2.94 -5.14
CA CYS A 56 8.92 -3.40 -4.54
C CYS A 56 10.14 -3.07 -5.40
N ALA A 57 10.03 -3.20 -6.73
CA ALA A 57 11.10 -2.85 -7.66
C ALA A 57 11.46 -1.36 -7.59
N ILE A 58 10.46 -0.47 -7.64
CA ILE A 58 10.67 0.98 -7.57
C ILE A 58 11.29 1.35 -6.21
N SER A 59 10.73 0.84 -5.12
CA SER A 59 11.21 1.14 -3.77
C SER A 59 12.63 0.61 -3.53
N ALA A 60 12.93 -0.62 -3.96
CA ALA A 60 14.26 -1.20 -3.85
C ALA A 60 15.29 -0.44 -4.71
N ALA A 61 14.93 0.00 -5.92
CA ALA A 61 15.82 0.79 -6.76
C ALA A 61 16.17 2.14 -6.12
N ALA A 62 15.18 2.86 -5.57
CA ALA A 62 15.41 4.11 -4.87
C ALA A 62 16.25 3.90 -3.59
N LEU A 63 15.96 2.85 -2.82
CA LEU A 63 16.76 2.49 -1.64
C LEU A 63 18.20 2.13 -2.02
N ALA A 64 18.44 1.47 -3.17
CA ALA A 64 19.78 1.16 -3.64
C ALA A 64 20.60 2.43 -3.88
N VAL A 65 20.02 3.41 -4.59
CA VAL A 65 20.67 4.70 -4.85
C VAL A 65 21.00 5.40 -3.53
N ILE A 66 20.05 5.48 -2.60
CA ILE A 66 20.27 6.16 -1.32
C ILE A 66 21.30 5.41 -0.46
N ALA A 67 21.26 4.08 -0.42
CA ALA A 67 22.17 3.28 0.39
C ALA A 67 23.62 3.36 -0.12
N PHE A 68 23.84 3.34 -1.45
CA PHE A 68 25.18 3.55 -2.01
C PHE A 68 25.71 4.95 -1.73
N ASP A 69 24.86 5.97 -1.83
CA ASP A 69 25.24 7.36 -1.52
C ASP A 69 25.52 7.57 -0.01
N LEU A 70 24.90 6.79 0.87
CA LEU A 70 25.22 6.74 2.30
C LEU A 70 26.48 5.90 2.62
N GLY A 71 27.11 5.27 1.61
CA GLY A 71 28.26 4.37 1.81
C GLY A 71 27.89 2.99 2.38
N SER A 72 26.60 2.67 2.51
CA SER A 72 26.12 1.35 2.95
C SER A 72 26.14 0.38 1.77
N ASN A 73 27.33 -0.13 1.43
CA ASN A 73 27.51 -1.05 0.30
C ASN A 73 26.68 -2.33 0.44
N GLN A 74 26.57 -2.89 1.64
CA GLN A 74 25.79 -4.11 1.88
C GLN A 74 24.29 -3.87 1.63
N GLY A 75 23.75 -2.77 2.17
CA GLY A 75 22.36 -2.38 1.95
C GLY A 75 22.06 -2.05 0.48
N GLY A 76 22.98 -1.31 -0.17
CA GLY A 76 22.87 -0.94 -1.58
C GLY A 76 22.88 -2.13 -2.53
N VAL A 77 23.78 -3.10 -2.33
CA VAL A 77 23.84 -4.33 -3.13
C VAL A 77 22.58 -5.17 -2.93
N LEU A 78 22.13 -5.35 -1.68
CA LEU A 78 20.90 -6.09 -1.39
C LEU A 78 19.68 -5.43 -2.06
N ALA A 79 19.61 -4.10 -2.03
CA ALA A 79 18.55 -3.33 -2.68
C ALA A 79 18.59 -3.44 -4.20
N ALA A 80 19.77 -3.34 -4.82
CA ALA A 80 19.94 -3.49 -6.26
C ALA A 80 19.55 -4.90 -6.74
N LEU A 81 19.96 -5.95 -6.00
CA LEU A 81 19.57 -7.34 -6.30
C LEU A 81 18.05 -7.53 -6.15
N THR A 82 17.46 -6.96 -5.09
CA THR A 82 16.01 -7.02 -4.85
C THR A 82 15.23 -6.32 -5.97
N ALA A 83 15.70 -5.14 -6.41
CA ALA A 83 15.12 -4.41 -7.52
C ALA A 83 15.21 -5.20 -8.83
N GLY A 84 16.39 -5.76 -9.14
CA GLY A 84 16.60 -6.58 -10.34
C GLY A 84 15.73 -7.85 -10.34
N ALA A 85 15.64 -8.56 -9.22
CA ALA A 85 14.79 -9.73 -9.09
C ALA A 85 13.30 -9.39 -9.24
N ALA A 86 12.85 -8.30 -8.60
CA ALA A 86 11.46 -7.83 -8.69
C ALA A 86 11.10 -7.37 -10.11
N LEU A 87 12.00 -6.66 -10.80
CA LEU A 87 11.83 -6.25 -12.20
C LEU A 87 11.81 -7.45 -13.15
N GLY A 88 12.74 -8.40 -12.99
CA GLY A 88 12.77 -9.62 -13.80
C GLY A 88 11.49 -10.45 -13.64
N PHE A 89 11.00 -10.57 -12.40
CA PHE A 89 9.73 -11.22 -12.11
C PHE A 89 8.53 -10.43 -12.65
N LEU A 90 8.56 -9.10 -12.57
CA LEU A 90 7.48 -8.23 -13.05
C LEU A 90 7.16 -8.45 -14.53
N ILE A 91 8.16 -8.75 -15.37
CA ILE A 91 7.95 -9.07 -16.80
C ILE A 91 6.97 -10.23 -16.97
N HIS A 92 7.00 -11.22 -16.07
CA HIS A 92 6.11 -12.39 -16.10
C HIS A 92 4.82 -12.20 -15.29
N ASN A 93 4.83 -11.26 -14.34
CA ASN A 93 3.73 -11.02 -13.41
C ASN A 93 2.85 -9.81 -13.78
N PHE A 94 3.28 -8.98 -14.74
CA PHE A 94 2.49 -7.85 -15.22
C PHE A 94 1.22 -8.33 -15.90
N HIS A 95 0.13 -7.60 -15.71
CA HIS A 95 -1.18 -8.02 -16.18
C HIS A 95 -1.25 -8.14 -17.72
N PRO A 96 -1.75 -9.27 -18.28
CA PRO A 96 -2.21 -10.49 -17.60
C PRO A 96 -1.05 -11.39 -17.13
N ALA A 97 -1.04 -11.75 -15.85
CA ALA A 97 0.08 -12.49 -15.24
C ALA A 97 0.21 -13.92 -15.80
N SER A 98 1.43 -14.28 -16.19
CA SER A 98 1.82 -15.65 -16.57
C SER A 98 2.35 -16.48 -15.39
N VAL A 99 2.89 -15.80 -14.38
CA VAL A 99 3.42 -16.41 -13.15
C VAL A 99 2.91 -15.62 -11.94
N TYR A 100 2.39 -16.34 -10.95
CA TYR A 100 1.98 -15.77 -9.66
C TYR A 100 3.13 -15.82 -8.66
N MET A 101 3.25 -14.79 -7.83
CA MET A 101 4.32 -14.67 -6.84
C MET A 101 4.09 -15.60 -5.65
N GLY A 102 2.84 -15.62 -5.17
CA GLY A 102 2.43 -16.46 -4.05
C GLY A 102 3.05 -16.03 -2.72
N ASP A 103 2.76 -16.80 -1.67
CA ASP A 103 3.20 -16.45 -0.31
C ASP A 103 4.72 -16.44 -0.17
N CYS A 104 5.43 -17.34 -0.87
CA CYS A 104 6.89 -17.41 -0.80
C CYS A 104 7.54 -16.13 -1.35
N GLY A 105 7.15 -15.69 -2.55
CA GLY A 105 7.77 -14.54 -3.19
C GLY A 105 7.42 -13.22 -2.49
N SER A 106 6.17 -13.05 -2.08
CA SER A 106 5.69 -11.81 -1.45
C SER A 106 6.28 -11.61 -0.06
N ASN A 107 6.35 -12.66 0.76
CA ASN A 107 7.03 -12.60 2.06
C ASN A 107 8.54 -12.39 1.90
N LEU A 108 9.17 -12.98 0.89
CA LEU A 108 10.58 -12.74 0.60
C LEU A 108 10.84 -11.28 0.25
N LEU A 109 10.08 -10.69 -0.68
CA LEU A 109 10.25 -9.29 -1.05
C LEU A 109 10.01 -8.34 0.13
N GLY A 110 8.97 -8.60 0.94
CA GLY A 110 8.73 -7.81 2.14
C GLY A 110 9.84 -7.92 3.18
N LEU A 111 10.40 -9.12 3.37
CA LEU A 111 11.55 -9.32 4.24
C LEU A 111 12.78 -8.57 3.73
N LEU A 112 13.07 -8.66 2.42
CA LEU A 112 14.22 -8.00 1.79
C LEU A 112 14.11 -6.48 1.91
N LEU A 113 12.96 -5.89 1.56
CA LEU A 113 12.72 -4.44 1.73
C LEU A 113 12.86 -3.99 3.17
N GLY A 114 12.34 -4.76 4.12
CA GLY A 114 12.49 -4.49 5.54
C GLY A 114 13.95 -4.53 5.98
N CYS A 115 14.72 -5.53 5.55
CA CYS A 115 16.15 -5.62 5.85
C CYS A 115 16.94 -4.46 5.23
N ILE A 116 16.64 -4.08 3.98
CA ILE A 116 17.27 -2.92 3.30
C ILE A 116 17.00 -1.63 4.08
N ALA A 117 15.76 -1.42 4.53
CA ALA A 117 15.38 -0.25 5.31
C ALA A 117 16.18 -0.13 6.61
N VAL A 118 16.48 -1.24 7.27
CA VAL A 118 17.28 -1.28 8.50
C VAL A 118 18.78 -1.11 8.20
N LEU A 119 19.32 -1.85 7.22
CA LEU A 119 20.75 -1.87 6.87
C LEU A 119 21.23 -0.59 6.18
N GLY A 120 20.36 0.08 5.43
CA GLY A 120 20.76 1.25 4.66
C GLY A 120 21.03 2.50 5.51
N SER A 121 20.83 2.44 6.84
CA SER A 121 20.83 3.61 7.75
C SER A 121 20.07 4.80 7.16
N VAL A 122 19.05 4.48 6.38
CA VAL A 122 18.35 5.44 5.54
C VAL A 122 17.51 6.29 6.50
N LYS A 123 17.58 7.63 6.37
CA LYS A 123 16.75 8.52 7.19
C LYS A 123 15.30 8.01 7.17
N THR A 124 14.68 7.91 8.34
CA THR A 124 13.32 7.36 8.54
C THR A 124 12.33 7.89 7.50
N ASN A 125 12.45 9.18 7.13
CA ASN A 125 11.58 9.82 6.15
C ASN A 125 11.63 9.17 4.76
N ALA A 126 12.80 8.76 4.26
CA ALA A 126 12.93 8.13 2.95
C ALA A 126 12.41 6.68 2.97
N VAL A 127 12.68 5.93 4.03
CA VAL A 127 12.10 4.58 4.22
C VAL A 127 10.59 4.65 4.28
N LEU A 128 10.05 5.55 5.09
CA LEU A 128 8.61 5.75 5.21
C LEU A 128 8.02 6.14 3.86
N ALA A 129 8.59 7.11 3.14
CA ALA A 129 8.09 7.51 1.82
C ALA A 129 8.02 6.35 0.82
N LEU A 130 8.99 5.42 0.87
CA LEU A 130 9.09 4.30 -0.07
C LEU A 130 8.26 3.07 0.31
N ILE A 131 7.97 2.88 1.60
CA ILE A 131 7.13 1.77 2.11
C ILE A 131 5.65 2.21 2.24
N PHE A 132 5.40 3.51 2.41
CA PHE A 132 4.07 4.07 2.60
C PHE A 132 3.05 3.69 1.50
N PRO A 133 3.39 3.64 0.20
CA PRO A 133 2.45 3.18 -0.83
C PRO A 133 1.87 1.80 -0.53
N LEU A 134 2.72 0.87 -0.10
CA LEU A 134 2.31 -0.48 0.26
C LEU A 134 1.43 -0.47 1.52
N MET A 135 1.76 0.36 2.52
CA MET A 135 0.99 0.50 3.76
C MET A 135 -0.42 1.06 3.50
N VAL A 136 -0.53 2.10 2.69
CA VAL A 136 -1.82 2.69 2.30
C VAL A 136 -2.67 1.68 1.57
N LEU A 137 -2.04 0.89 0.69
CA LEU A 137 -2.73 -0.17 -0.04
C LEU A 137 -3.18 -1.31 0.90
N ALA A 138 -2.42 -1.61 1.95
CA ALA A 138 -2.81 -2.60 2.94
C ALA A 138 -4.11 -2.22 3.69
N VAL A 139 -4.42 -0.93 3.85
CA VAL A 139 -5.63 -0.47 4.58
C VAL A 139 -6.94 -0.98 3.95
N PRO A 140 -7.22 -0.78 2.64
CA PRO A 140 -8.39 -1.38 1.97
C PRO A 140 -8.48 -2.91 2.10
N PHE A 141 -7.34 -3.61 2.04
CA PHE A 141 -7.29 -5.07 2.18
C PHE A 141 -7.54 -5.53 3.61
N LEU A 142 -6.99 -4.82 4.60
CA LEU A 142 -7.25 -5.08 6.02
C LEU A 142 -8.71 -4.83 6.37
N ASP A 143 -9.34 -3.78 5.85
CA ASP A 143 -10.77 -3.51 6.07
C ASP A 143 -11.66 -4.59 5.44
N THR A 144 -11.32 -5.04 4.24
CA THR A 144 -12.09 -6.10 3.55
C THR A 144 -11.90 -7.44 4.26
N THR A 145 -10.68 -7.75 4.70
CA THR A 145 -10.33 -8.95 5.47
C THR A 145 -10.99 -8.92 6.85
N PHE A 146 -11.03 -7.78 7.54
CA PHE A 146 -11.69 -7.64 8.83
C PHE A 146 -13.20 -7.83 8.73
N VAL A 147 -13.85 -7.38 7.65
CA VAL A 147 -15.27 -7.67 7.38
C VAL A 147 -15.51 -9.16 7.13
N VAL A 148 -14.61 -9.84 6.42
CA VAL A 148 -14.69 -11.30 6.18
C VAL A 148 -14.45 -12.08 7.47
N LEU A 149 -13.41 -11.76 8.23
CA LEU A 149 -13.08 -12.38 9.52
C LEU A 149 -14.18 -12.14 10.56
N LYS A 150 -14.77 -10.94 10.60
CA LYS A 150 -15.94 -10.63 11.43
C LYS A 150 -17.12 -11.52 11.04
N ARG A 151 -17.38 -11.71 9.74
CA ARG A 151 -18.46 -12.61 9.26
C ARG A 151 -18.21 -14.07 9.60
N MET A 152 -16.96 -14.53 9.53
CA MET A 152 -16.56 -15.87 9.99
C MET A 152 -16.75 -16.05 11.51
N LYS A 153 -16.33 -15.06 12.30
CA LYS A 153 -16.52 -15.03 13.76
C LYS A 153 -17.99 -15.08 14.17
N TYR A 154 -18.88 -14.47 13.40
CA TYR A 154 -20.33 -14.47 13.63
C TYR A 154 -21.10 -15.54 12.81
N ARG A 155 -20.41 -16.55 12.25
CA ARG A 155 -21.01 -17.66 11.46
C ARG A 155 -21.98 -17.20 10.36
N ARG A 156 -21.77 -16.01 9.79
CA ARG A 156 -22.56 -15.53 8.66
C ARG A 156 -22.02 -16.17 7.37
N PRO A 157 -22.89 -16.64 6.45
CA PRO A 157 -22.44 -17.39 5.28
C PRO A 157 -21.46 -16.56 4.42
N VAL A 158 -20.26 -17.11 4.25
CA VAL A 158 -19.16 -16.59 3.41
C VAL A 158 -19.30 -17.10 1.96
N TYR A 159 -20.09 -18.15 1.77
CA TYR A 159 -20.34 -18.81 0.49
C TYR A 159 -21.49 -18.14 -0.28
N ALA A 160 -21.17 -17.03 -0.94
CA ALA A 160 -21.68 -16.74 -2.29
C ALA A 160 -20.46 -16.38 -3.17
N ALA A 161 -19.41 -17.20 -3.00
CA ALA A 161 -18.25 -17.19 -3.87
C ALA A 161 -18.66 -17.99 -5.11
N ASP A 162 -19.38 -17.33 -6.02
CA ASP A 162 -19.54 -17.88 -7.36
C ASP A 162 -18.16 -18.18 -7.92
N ARG A 163 -17.99 -19.44 -8.26
CA ARG A 163 -16.84 -20.03 -8.94
C ARG A 163 -16.90 -19.74 -10.44
N GLU A 164 -17.53 -18.65 -10.85
CA GLU A 164 -17.41 -18.14 -12.21
C GLU A 164 -16.32 -17.08 -12.24
N HIS A 165 -15.14 -17.56 -12.65
CA HIS A 165 -14.00 -16.82 -13.19
C HIS A 165 -13.61 -15.55 -12.43
N PHE A 166 -12.67 -15.71 -11.49
CA PHE A 166 -11.89 -14.63 -10.86
C PHE A 166 -11.35 -13.59 -11.88
N HIS A 167 -11.16 -13.98 -13.13
CA HIS A 167 -10.71 -13.13 -14.23
C HIS A 167 -11.76 -12.14 -14.77
N HIS A 168 -13.06 -12.42 -14.68
CA HIS A 168 -14.12 -11.49 -15.15
C HIS A 168 -14.52 -10.44 -14.10
N ARG A 169 -14.15 -10.62 -12.82
CA ARG A 169 -14.57 -9.73 -11.71
C ARG A 169 -13.75 -8.44 -11.56
N PHE A 170 -12.62 -8.30 -12.26
CA PHE A 170 -11.82 -7.07 -12.26
C PHE A 170 -12.12 -6.15 -13.43
N ASP A 171 -12.66 -6.67 -14.54
CA ASP A 171 -12.92 -5.91 -15.77
C ASP A 171 -14.16 -5.00 -15.69
N ARG A 172 -15.05 -5.27 -14.74
CA ARG A 172 -16.39 -4.65 -14.67
C ARG A 172 -16.58 -3.60 -13.58
N ILE A 173 -15.52 -2.88 -13.23
CA ILE A 173 -15.56 -1.74 -12.30
C ILE A 173 -15.19 -0.42 -13.01
N GLY A 174 -14.94 -0.45 -14.33
CA GLY A 174 -14.67 0.75 -15.12
C GLY A 174 -13.23 1.28 -15.03
N PHE A 175 -12.31 0.54 -14.42
CA PHE A 175 -10.87 0.76 -14.51
C PHE A 175 -10.16 -0.57 -14.79
N SER A 176 -9.34 -0.63 -15.85
CA SER A 176 -8.54 -1.83 -16.09
C SER A 176 -7.52 -2.01 -14.97
N THR A 177 -7.30 -3.26 -14.54
CA THR A 177 -6.28 -3.64 -13.54
C THR A 177 -4.95 -2.94 -13.82
N THR A 178 -4.56 -2.91 -15.11
CA THR A 178 -3.37 -2.22 -15.61
C THR A 178 -3.34 -0.74 -15.25
N ARG A 179 -4.45 0.01 -15.43
CA ARG A 179 -4.50 1.45 -15.12
C ARG A 179 -4.31 1.69 -13.62
N THR A 180 -4.95 0.89 -12.76
CA THR A 180 -4.79 1.00 -11.30
C THR A 180 -3.34 0.77 -10.88
N VAL A 181 -2.72 -0.28 -11.43
CA VAL A 181 -1.32 -0.61 -11.16
C VAL A 181 -0.40 0.51 -11.65
N LEU A 182 -0.64 1.05 -12.84
CA LEU A 182 0.15 2.17 -13.40
C LEU A 182 0.02 3.45 -12.57
N TYR A 183 -1.17 3.79 -12.06
CA TYR A 183 -1.32 4.93 -11.14
C TYR A 183 -0.55 4.72 -9.84
N LEU A 184 -0.58 3.50 -9.29
CA LEU A 184 0.16 3.15 -8.09
C LEU A 184 1.68 3.17 -8.33
N TYR A 185 2.14 2.77 -9.51
CA TYR A 185 3.55 2.95 -9.90
C TYR A 185 3.93 4.41 -10.03
N ALA A 186 3.12 5.22 -10.70
CA ALA A 186 3.37 6.66 -10.83
C ALA A 186 3.44 7.34 -9.45
N TRP A 187 2.55 6.96 -8.54
CA TRP A 187 2.56 7.46 -7.17
C TRP A 187 3.79 7.00 -6.38
N THR A 188 4.15 5.72 -6.49
CA THR A 188 5.36 5.16 -5.85
C THR A 188 6.62 5.84 -6.40
N LEU A 189 6.68 6.08 -7.72
CA LEU A 189 7.75 6.84 -8.36
C LEU A 189 7.82 8.29 -7.87
N ALA A 190 6.67 8.95 -7.68
CA ALA A 190 6.65 10.31 -7.15
C ALA A 190 7.19 10.37 -5.71
N LEU A 191 6.81 9.41 -4.86
CA LEU A 191 7.33 9.28 -3.50
C LEU A 191 8.81 8.91 -3.48
N ALA A 192 9.25 8.03 -4.37
CA ALA A 192 10.65 7.70 -4.56
C ALA A 192 11.47 8.90 -5.04
N GLY A 193 10.95 9.67 -5.99
CA GLY A 193 11.53 10.92 -6.45
C GLY A 193 11.65 11.94 -5.33
N LEU A 194 10.63 12.08 -4.48
CA LEU A 194 10.69 12.95 -3.30
C LEU A 194 11.75 12.48 -2.29
N ALA A 195 11.85 11.17 -2.04
CA ALA A 195 12.89 10.62 -1.15
C ALA A 195 14.31 10.89 -1.68
N LEU A 196 14.52 10.73 -3.00
CA LEU A 196 15.79 11.06 -3.66
C LEU A 196 16.04 12.57 -3.64
N ALA A 197 15.03 13.40 -3.90
CA ALA A 197 15.15 14.86 -3.85
C ALA A 197 15.52 15.33 -2.43
N LEU A 198 14.91 14.79 -1.38
CA LEU A 198 15.27 15.07 0.02
C LEU A 198 16.70 14.66 0.36
N ARG A 199 17.30 13.75 -0.41
CA ARG A 199 18.68 13.30 -0.23
C ARG A 199 19.67 14.17 -1.01
N PHE A 200 19.40 14.45 -2.27
CA PHE A 200 20.35 15.07 -3.21
C PHE A 200 20.16 16.58 -3.40
N VAL A 201 18.99 17.14 -3.06
CA VAL A 201 18.75 18.59 -3.16
C VAL A 201 19.24 19.27 -1.87
N PRO A 202 20.19 20.21 -1.95
CA PRO A 202 20.69 20.94 -0.79
C PRO A 202 19.68 22.00 -0.34
N TYR A 203 18.67 21.59 0.43
CA TYR A 203 17.67 22.51 1.00
C TYR A 203 18.11 23.13 2.34
N SER A 204 19.14 22.57 2.97
CA SER A 204 19.70 23.03 4.25
C SER A 204 21.21 22.90 4.22
N ASP A 205 21.92 23.92 4.68
CA ASP A 205 23.34 23.81 4.96
C ASP A 205 23.59 22.98 6.23
N ASN A 206 24.82 22.51 6.40
CA ASN A 206 25.26 21.74 7.58
C ASN A 206 25.10 22.49 8.91
N GLY A 207 24.85 23.82 8.88
CA GLY A 207 24.55 24.66 10.04
C GLY A 207 23.06 24.82 10.36
N GLY A 208 22.16 24.18 9.59
CA GLY A 208 20.70 24.29 9.78
C GLY A 208 20.07 25.54 9.16
N THR A 209 20.84 26.34 8.43
CA THR A 209 20.32 27.44 7.62
C THR A 209 19.66 26.87 6.36
N LEU A 210 18.36 27.12 6.21
CA LEU A 210 17.60 26.71 5.03
C LEU A 210 17.91 27.66 3.87
N ASP A 211 18.31 27.13 2.71
CA ASP A 211 18.32 27.92 1.49
C ASP A 211 16.86 28.15 1.08
N PRO A 212 16.34 29.39 1.12
CA PRO A 212 14.93 29.65 0.89
C PRO A 212 14.45 29.22 -0.50
N ARG A 213 15.33 29.19 -1.52
CA ARG A 213 14.97 28.79 -2.89
C ARG A 213 14.73 27.29 -2.96
N TRP A 214 15.71 26.51 -2.51
CA TRP A 214 15.61 25.06 -2.53
C TRP A 214 14.60 24.53 -1.51
N ALA A 215 14.49 25.18 -0.34
CA ALA A 215 13.45 24.88 0.62
C ALA A 215 12.04 25.11 0.04
N ALA A 216 11.80 26.23 -0.66
CA ALA A 216 10.51 26.47 -1.31
C ALA A 216 10.19 25.44 -2.40
N VAL A 217 11.17 25.05 -3.22
CA VAL A 217 11.00 23.97 -4.22
C VAL A 217 10.67 22.64 -3.54
N MET A 218 11.38 22.28 -2.47
CA MET A 218 11.14 21.03 -1.75
C MET A 218 9.79 21.01 -1.03
N VAL A 219 9.34 22.14 -0.47
CA VAL A 219 8.00 22.27 0.10
C VAL A 219 6.94 22.14 -1.00
N GLY A 220 7.12 22.81 -2.15
CA GLY A 220 6.22 22.68 -3.29
C GLY A 220 6.11 21.24 -3.79
N LEU A 221 7.24 20.55 -3.94
CA LEU A 221 7.28 19.13 -4.34
C LEU A 221 6.61 18.24 -3.29
N GLY A 222 6.90 18.45 -2.01
CA GLY A 222 6.29 17.72 -0.91
C GLY A 222 4.77 17.90 -0.85
N LEU A 223 4.28 19.13 -1.03
CA LEU A 223 2.85 19.44 -1.10
C LEU A 223 2.18 18.80 -2.32
N LEU A 224 2.85 18.80 -3.48
CA LEU A 224 2.33 18.13 -4.68
C LEU A 224 2.20 16.62 -4.47
N VAL A 225 3.23 15.98 -3.90
CA VAL A 225 3.20 14.54 -3.59
C VAL A 225 2.16 14.23 -2.52
N LEU A 226 2.01 15.10 -1.51
CA LEU A 226 0.97 14.96 -0.50
C LEU A 226 -0.43 15.08 -1.12
N ALA A 227 -0.67 16.08 -1.97
CA ALA A 227 -1.93 16.25 -2.68
C ALA A 227 -2.25 15.05 -3.58
N ALA A 228 -1.26 14.52 -4.31
CA ALA A 228 -1.40 13.31 -5.10
C ALA A 228 -1.73 12.09 -4.22
N SER A 229 -1.11 11.99 -3.04
CA SER A 229 -1.39 10.93 -2.06
C SER A 229 -2.81 11.00 -1.52
N VAL A 230 -3.28 12.20 -1.13
CA VAL A 230 -4.65 12.43 -0.66
C VAL A 230 -5.66 12.13 -1.76
N TYR A 231 -5.41 12.60 -2.98
CA TYR A 231 -6.26 12.31 -4.14
C TYR A 231 -6.35 10.81 -4.40
N LEU A 232 -5.23 10.09 -4.35
CA LEU A 232 -5.25 8.65 -4.54
C LEU A 232 -6.03 7.94 -3.43
N VAL A 233 -5.81 8.30 -2.16
CA VAL A 233 -6.58 7.72 -1.04
C VAL A 233 -8.08 7.97 -1.24
N TYR A 234 -8.46 9.18 -1.60
CA TYR A 234 -9.85 9.55 -1.91
C TYR A 234 -10.43 8.71 -3.06
N VAL A 235 -9.67 8.54 -4.15
CA VAL A 235 -10.08 7.68 -5.27
C VAL A 235 -10.24 6.22 -4.84
N LEU A 236 -9.28 5.67 -4.08
CA LEU A 236 -9.34 4.30 -3.55
C LEU A 236 -10.53 4.11 -2.59
N GLU A 237 -10.83 5.12 -1.79
CA GLU A 237 -11.98 5.11 -0.88
C GLU A 237 -13.31 5.15 -1.64
N ILE A 238 -13.45 6.00 -2.66
CA ILE A 238 -14.61 5.97 -3.56
C ILE A 238 -14.78 4.59 -4.19
N LEU A 239 -13.68 3.99 -4.67
CA LEU A 239 -13.72 2.66 -5.28
C LEU A 239 -14.16 1.59 -4.28
N LYS A 240 -13.70 1.68 -3.03
CA LYS A 240 -14.14 0.80 -1.94
C LYS A 240 -15.65 0.94 -1.70
N PHE A 241 -16.17 2.17 -1.67
CA PHE A 241 -17.60 2.43 -1.52
C PHE A 241 -18.42 1.88 -2.69
N LYS A 242 -18.03 2.13 -3.95
CA LYS A 242 -18.67 1.55 -5.14
C LYS A 242 -18.81 0.02 -4.99
N ARG A 243 -17.72 -0.63 -4.56
CA ARG A 243 -17.63 -2.10 -4.45
C ARG A 243 -18.51 -2.65 -3.32
N LEU A 244 -18.64 -1.91 -2.21
CA LEU A 244 -19.50 -2.29 -1.09
C LEU A 244 -20.98 -2.17 -1.47
N ASP A 245 -21.37 -1.09 -2.15
CA ASP A 245 -22.76 -0.88 -2.57
C ASP A 245 -23.17 -1.84 -3.69
N ALA A 246 -22.32 -2.08 -4.69
CA ALA A 246 -22.57 -3.11 -5.71
C ALA A 246 -22.79 -4.50 -5.08
N ARG A 247 -22.02 -4.85 -4.04
CA ARG A 247 -22.21 -6.11 -3.29
C ARG A 247 -23.49 -6.13 -2.45
N ARG A 248 -23.94 -4.99 -1.94
CA ARG A 248 -25.22 -4.88 -1.21
C ARG A 248 -26.39 -5.02 -2.17
N LEU A 249 -26.38 -4.30 -3.28
CA LEU A 249 -27.42 -4.34 -4.32
C LEU A 249 -27.55 -5.75 -4.91
N ARG A 250 -26.45 -6.43 -5.25
CA ARG A 250 -26.46 -7.84 -5.68
C ARG A 250 -27.09 -8.80 -4.68
N ARG A 251 -27.00 -8.52 -3.38
CA ARG A 251 -27.61 -9.34 -2.33
C ARG A 251 -29.08 -9.00 -2.10
N ALA A 252 -29.46 -7.75 -2.31
CA ALA A 252 -30.84 -7.29 -2.17
C ALA A 252 -31.70 -7.63 -3.39
N ARG A 253 -31.09 -7.64 -4.59
CA ARG A 253 -31.73 -7.96 -5.88
C ARG A 253 -30.88 -8.98 -6.66
N PRO A 254 -31.02 -10.28 -6.37
CA PRO A 254 -30.26 -11.33 -7.06
C PRO A 254 -30.66 -11.54 -8.52
N ASP A 255 -31.82 -11.00 -8.93
CA ASP A 255 -32.43 -11.01 -10.26
C ASP A 255 -32.05 -9.81 -11.13
N ALA A 256 -31.45 -8.77 -10.54
CA ALA A 256 -31.07 -7.56 -11.27
C ALA A 256 -29.91 -7.80 -12.25
N SER A 257 -30.05 -7.22 -13.45
CA SER A 257 -28.99 -7.24 -14.45
C SER A 257 -27.76 -6.47 -13.95
N GLU A 258 -26.59 -6.92 -14.35
CA GLU A 258 -25.34 -6.26 -13.96
C GLU A 258 -25.23 -4.82 -14.45
N ALA A 259 -25.82 -4.52 -15.60
CA ALA A 259 -25.90 -3.15 -16.13
C ALA A 259 -26.90 -2.26 -15.37
N GLU A 260 -27.83 -2.84 -14.62
CA GLU A 260 -28.75 -2.11 -13.73
C GLU A 260 -28.06 -1.80 -12.41
N ILE A 261 -27.35 -2.77 -11.83
CA ILE A 261 -26.57 -2.57 -10.59
C ILE A 261 -25.49 -1.49 -10.79
N ASP A 262 -24.77 -1.50 -11.91
CA ASP A 262 -23.72 -0.51 -12.17
C ASP A 262 -24.30 0.91 -12.38
N ARG A 263 -25.50 1.02 -12.99
CA ARG A 263 -26.23 2.30 -13.11
C ARG A 263 -26.66 2.83 -11.75
N ASP A 264 -27.29 2.00 -10.91
CA ASP A 264 -27.74 2.39 -9.57
C ASP A 264 -26.56 2.84 -8.69
N VAL A 265 -25.42 2.14 -8.77
CA VAL A 265 -24.20 2.53 -8.06
C VAL A 265 -23.67 3.87 -8.57
N ALA A 266 -23.64 4.08 -9.89
CA ALA A 266 -23.18 5.33 -10.48
C ALA A 266 -24.08 6.52 -10.10
N GLU A 267 -25.40 6.32 -10.08
CA GLU A 267 -26.39 7.33 -9.70
C GLU A 267 -26.24 7.72 -8.23
N ARG A 268 -26.14 6.74 -7.31
CA ARG A 268 -25.95 6.98 -5.87
C ARG A 268 -24.66 7.73 -5.54
N LEU A 269 -23.59 7.50 -6.31
CA LEU A 269 -22.34 8.24 -6.16
C LEU A 269 -22.44 9.68 -6.68
N GLY A 270 -23.31 9.92 -7.67
CA GLY A 270 -23.57 11.24 -8.21
C GLY A 270 -24.48 12.08 -7.31
N THR A 271 -25.45 11.46 -6.63
CA THR A 271 -26.39 12.15 -5.72
C THR A 271 -25.88 12.28 -4.30
N GLY A 272 -24.95 11.42 -3.86
CA GLY A 272 -24.46 11.39 -2.47
C GLY A 272 -25.48 10.83 -1.47
N GLU A 273 -26.63 10.36 -1.94
CA GLU A 273 -27.68 9.75 -1.11
C GLU A 273 -27.31 8.31 -0.78
N PHE A 274 -26.47 8.16 0.24
CA PHE A 274 -26.33 6.89 0.93
C PHE A 274 -27.49 6.76 1.92
N GLU A 275 -28.59 6.14 1.50
CA GLU A 275 -29.67 5.76 2.42
C GLU A 275 -29.08 4.95 3.58
N ALA A 276 -28.91 5.59 4.73
CA ALA A 276 -28.83 4.92 6.00
C ALA A 276 -30.19 4.25 6.18
N VAL A 277 -30.27 2.95 5.84
CA VAL A 277 -31.48 2.15 6.03
C VAL A 277 -32.00 2.40 7.43
N ARG A 278 -33.09 3.16 7.50
CA ARG A 278 -33.93 3.32 8.67
C ARG A 278 -34.30 1.89 9.05
N ARG A 279 -33.84 1.42 10.22
CA ARG A 279 -34.44 0.22 10.82
C ARG A 279 -35.94 0.48 10.83
N GLU A 280 -36.70 -0.39 10.19
CA GLU A 280 -38.16 -0.40 10.28
C GLU A 280 -38.55 -0.41 11.76
N THR A 281 -38.93 0.76 12.26
CA THR A 281 -39.56 0.93 13.58
C THR A 281 -41.06 1.11 13.40
N GLU A 282 -41.67 0.48 12.39
CA GLU A 282 -43.08 0.71 12.04
C GLU A 282 -43.86 -0.60 11.79
N ASP A 283 -43.68 -1.59 12.68
CA ASP A 283 -44.60 -2.75 12.69
C ASP A 283 -45.11 -3.15 14.09
N PHE A 284 -44.94 -2.27 15.11
CA PHE A 284 -45.48 -2.50 16.45
C PHE A 284 -46.76 -1.71 16.79
N GLU A 285 -47.32 -0.95 15.87
CA GLU A 285 -48.60 -0.23 16.09
C GLU A 285 -49.82 -0.85 15.38
N ARG A 286 -49.70 -2.05 14.80
CA ARG A 286 -50.84 -2.81 14.27
C ARG A 286 -51.12 -4.11 15.00
N VAL A 287 -51.11 -4.09 16.34
CA VAL A 287 -51.96 -5.01 17.11
C VAL A 287 -52.49 -4.25 18.33
N ARG A 288 -53.63 -3.59 18.12
CA ARG A 288 -54.58 -3.27 19.17
C ARG A 288 -55.47 -4.49 19.39
#